data_AF-A0A6M0RYM1-F1
#
_entry.id   AF-A0A6M0RYM1-F1
#
_cell.length_a   1.000
_cell.length_b   1.000
_cell.length_c   1.000
_cell.angle_alpha   90.00
_cell.angle_beta   90.00
_cell.angle_gamma   90.00
#
_symmetry.space_group_name_H-M   'P 1'
#
loop_
_entity.id
_entity.type
_entity.pdbx_description
1 polymer ?
#
loop_
_entity_poly.entity_id
_entity_poly.type
_entity_poly.pdbx_seq_one_letter_code
_entity_poly.pdbx_strand_id
1 'polypeptide(L)'
;MSNLPRVFDNNPLQLLAEKASPEMIHDWIDALYETDFIVDDPRLPFLLFTVTALCEYTETHPLNPDYQKKFNSICELAFTVCGEALEQMKAQTL
;
A
#
# COMPACT_ATOMS: atom_id res chain seq x y z
N MET A 1 -2.41 -21.96 -2.61
CA MET A 1 -1.35 -21.31 -1.82
C MET A 1 -0.34 -20.78 -2.82
N SER A 2 -0.26 -19.46 -2.97
CA SER A 2 0.59 -18.81 -3.98
C SER A 2 2.06 -18.95 -3.58
N ASN A 3 2.87 -19.62 -4.42
CA ASN A 3 4.32 -19.75 -4.27
C ASN A 3 5.04 -18.49 -4.75
N LEU A 4 4.62 -17.31 -4.28
CA LEU A 4 5.46 -16.13 -4.43
C LEU A 4 6.63 -16.29 -3.45
N PRO A 5 7.89 -16.13 -3.90
CA PRO A 5 9.03 -16.20 -3.01
C PRO A 5 8.80 -15.20 -1.87
N ARG A 6 9.05 -15.63 -0.62
CA ARG A 6 9.15 -14.76 0.54
C ARG A 6 10.39 -13.89 0.36
N VAL A 7 10.33 -12.93 -0.57
CA VAL A 7 11.40 -11.95 -0.79
C VAL A 7 11.61 -11.09 0.46
N PHE A 8 10.67 -11.15 1.41
CA PHE A 8 10.70 -10.45 2.68
C PHE A 8 10.29 -11.38 3.83
N ASP A 9 11.18 -12.27 4.30
CA ASP A 9 10.97 -12.98 5.57
C ASP A 9 10.86 -12.00 6.78
N ASN A 10 11.22 -10.74 6.56
CA ASN A 10 10.92 -9.59 7.41
C ASN A 10 10.64 -8.39 6.49
N ASN A 11 9.37 -8.15 6.11
CA ASN A 11 8.99 -6.91 5.43
C ASN A 11 9.31 -5.74 6.38
N PRO A 12 10.26 -4.84 6.06
CA PRO A 12 10.66 -3.78 6.98
C PRO A 12 9.49 -2.87 7.34
N LEU A 13 8.53 -2.68 6.43
CA LEU A 13 7.32 -1.91 6.70
C LEU A 13 6.31 -2.67 7.56
N GLN A 14 6.26 -4.00 7.45
CA GLN A 14 5.48 -4.85 8.38
C GLN A 14 6.06 -4.79 9.79
N LEU A 15 7.38 -4.94 9.95
CA LEU A 15 8.07 -4.79 11.24
C LEU A 15 7.92 -3.37 11.82
N LEU A 16 7.88 -2.35 10.95
CA LEU A 16 7.62 -0.98 11.35
C LEU A 16 6.17 -0.81 11.79
N ALA A 17 5.20 -1.40 11.09
CA ALA A 17 3.79 -1.36 11.47
C ALA A 17 3.54 -2.10 12.80
N GLU A 18 4.16 -3.26 13.01
CA GLU A 18 4.10 -4.00 14.30
C GLU A 18 4.63 -3.21 15.49
N LYS A 19 5.55 -2.27 15.25
CA LYS A 19 6.14 -1.39 16.27
C LYS A 19 5.59 0.03 16.25
N ALA A 20 4.72 0.35 15.29
CA ALA A 20 4.17 1.68 15.12
C ALA A 20 3.13 1.96 16.21
N SER A 21 3.13 3.19 16.72
CA SER A 21 2.00 3.63 17.53
C SER A 21 0.77 3.85 16.63
N PRO A 22 -0.45 3.78 17.19
CA PRO A 22 -1.66 4.11 16.44
C PRO A 22 -1.61 5.49 15.78
N GLU A 23 -0.97 6.49 16.42
CA GLU A 23 -0.80 7.82 15.80
C GLU A 23 0.06 7.75 14.54
N MET A 24 1.16 7.00 14.55
CA MET A 24 2.02 6.86 13.37
C MET A 24 1.28 6.20 12.20
N ILE A 25 0.41 5.22 12.47
CA ILE A 25 -0.40 4.57 11.44
C ILE A 25 -1.40 5.55 10.83
N HIS A 26 -2.03 6.38 11.66
CA HIS A 26 -2.92 7.43 11.21
C HIS A 26 -2.18 8.46 10.33
N ASP A 27 -1.00 8.92 10.76
CA ASP A 27 -0.18 9.85 9.99
C ASP A 27 0.21 9.28 8.61
N TRP A 28 0.51 7.98 8.54
CA TRP A 28 0.79 7.32 7.26
C TRP A 28 -0.44 7.23 6.36
N ILE A 29 -1.62 6.91 6.92
CA ILE A 29 -2.86 6.89 6.16
C ILE A 29 -3.18 8.29 5.63
N ASP A 30 -3.01 9.33 6.44
CA ASP A 30 -3.26 10.71 6.00
C ASP A 30 -2.28 11.14 4.90
N ALA A 31 -0.99 10.84 5.06
CA ALA A 31 0.01 11.13 4.02
C ALA A 31 -0.29 10.39 2.70
N LEU A 32 -0.69 9.13 2.76
CA LEU A 32 -1.07 8.36 1.57
C LEU A 32 -2.38 8.86 0.95
N TYR A 33 -3.34 9.30 1.76
CA TYR A 33 -4.60 9.85 1.28
C TYR A 33 -4.42 11.16 0.50
N GLU A 34 -3.43 11.96 0.89
CA GLU A 34 -3.03 13.19 0.21
C GLU A 34 -2.07 12.95 -0.98
N THR A 35 -1.61 11.70 -1.18
CA THR A 35 -0.68 11.37 -2.25
C THR A 35 -1.43 11.07 -3.55
N ASP A 36 -1.06 11.77 -4.61
CA ASP A 36 -1.49 11.41 -5.97
C ASP A 36 -0.74 10.16 -6.44
N PHE A 37 -1.47 9.07 -6.66
CA PHE A 37 -0.91 7.86 -7.26
C PHE A 37 -0.83 8.04 -8.78
N ILE A 38 0.39 8.04 -9.32
CA ILE A 38 0.67 8.23 -10.75
C ILE A 38 1.50 7.04 -11.23
N VAL A 39 1.13 6.47 -12.37
CA VAL A 39 1.78 5.27 -12.96
C VAL A 39 3.29 5.47 -13.15
N ASP A 40 3.69 6.64 -13.66
CA ASP A 40 5.09 6.97 -13.96
C ASP A 40 5.86 7.53 -12.75
N ASP A 41 5.25 7.58 -11.56
CA ASP A 41 5.95 8.07 -10.37
C ASP A 41 7.04 7.06 -9.95
N PRO A 42 8.33 7.46 -9.88
CA PRO A 42 9.40 6.57 -9.46
C PRO A 42 9.22 6.06 -8.02
N ARG A 43 8.38 6.71 -7.22
CA ARG A 43 8.04 6.31 -5.84
C ARG A 43 6.91 5.29 -5.81
N LEU A 44 6.20 5.05 -6.90
CA LEU A 44 5.03 4.17 -6.94
C LEU A 44 5.29 2.79 -6.33
N PRO A 45 6.41 2.08 -6.62
CA PRO A 45 6.67 0.79 -5.98
C PRO A 45 6.74 0.87 -4.45
N PHE A 46 7.33 1.95 -3.92
CA PHE A 46 7.43 2.18 -2.48
C PHE A 46 6.07 2.55 -1.85
N LEU A 47 5.27 3.37 -2.54
CA LEU A 47 3.92 3.71 -2.10
C LEU A 47 3.03 2.45 -2.02
N LEU A 48 3.05 1.61 -3.06
CA LEU A 48 2.31 0.34 -3.10
C LEU A 48 2.79 -0.63 -2.01
N PHE A 49 4.09 -0.67 -1.74
CA PHE A 49 4.64 -1.47 -0.67
C PHE A 49 4.15 -0.98 0.72
N THR A 50 4.02 0.33 0.91
CA THR A 50 3.47 0.92 2.14
C THR A 50 1.99 0.60 2.32
N VAL A 51 1.19 0.71 1.24
CA VAL A 51 -0.23 0.31 1.25
C VAL A 51 -0.37 -1.17 1.62
N THR A 52 0.48 -2.05 1.09
CA THR A 52 0.47 -3.48 1.39
C THR A 52 0.75 -3.74 2.88
N ALA A 53 1.75 -3.07 3.46
CA ALA A 53 2.06 -3.22 4.88
C ALA A 53 0.91 -2.73 5.79
N LEU A 54 0.22 -1.65 5.40
CA LEU A 54 -0.97 -1.19 6.11
C LEU A 54 -2.14 -2.17 5.99
N CYS A 55 -2.33 -2.84 4.84
CA CYS A 55 -3.35 -3.87 4.71
C CYS A 55 -3.13 -4.99 5.75
N GLU A 56 -1.91 -5.53 5.83
CA GLU A 56 -1.56 -6.57 6.80
C GLU A 56 -1.73 -6.11 8.26
N TYR A 57 -1.36 -4.86 8.55
CA TYR A 57 -1.55 -4.28 9.89
C TYR A 57 -3.03 -4.19 10.26
N THR A 58 -3.87 -3.68 9.36
CA THR A 58 -5.30 -3.43 9.63
C THR A 58 -6.14 -4.71 9.73
N GLU A 59 -5.66 -5.84 9.20
CA GLU A 59 -6.27 -7.16 9.44
C GLU A 59 -6.23 -7.57 10.92
N THR A 60 -5.18 -7.16 11.64
CA THR A 60 -4.98 -7.48 13.06
C THR A 60 -5.35 -6.32 13.99
N HIS A 61 -5.31 -5.09 13.48
CA HIS A 61 -5.58 -3.86 14.22
C HIS A 61 -6.64 -3.02 13.50
N PRO A 62 -7.94 -3.24 13.81
CA PRO A 62 -9.01 -2.53 13.14
C PRO A 62 -8.91 -1.01 13.31
N LEU A 63 -9.07 -0.29 12.20
CA LEU A 63 -9.13 1.17 12.21
C LEU A 63 -10.49 1.67 12.73
N ASN A 64 -10.51 2.91 13.22
CA ASN A 64 -11.78 3.60 13.45
C ASN A 64 -12.50 3.87 12.10
N PRO A 65 -13.82 4.14 12.10
CA PRO A 65 -14.60 4.27 10.86
C PRO A 65 -14.10 5.33 9.88
N ASP A 66 -13.61 6.47 10.39
CA ASP A 66 -13.13 7.57 9.55
C ASP A 66 -11.85 7.19 8.81
N TYR A 67 -10.91 6.56 9.52
CA TYR A 67 -9.65 6.07 8.93
C TYR A 67 -9.87 4.84 8.04
N GLN A 68 -10.80 3.96 8.37
CA GLN A 68 -11.17 2.84 7.49
C GLN A 68 -11.66 3.35 6.14
N LYS A 69 -12.47 4.42 6.13
CA LYS A 69 -12.96 5.02 4.89
C LYS A 69 -11.83 5.61 4.06
N LYS A 70 -10.91 6.37 4.68
CA LYS A 70 -9.72 6.90 3.98
C LYS A 70 -8.86 5.78 3.41
N PHE A 71 -8.60 4.75 4.22
CA PHE A 71 -7.78 3.62 3.82
C PHE A 71 -8.37 2.85 2.63
N ASN A 72 -9.68 2.61 2.62
CA ASN A 72 -10.35 1.98 1.49
C ASN A 72 -10.18 2.80 0.19
N SER A 73 -10.31 4.13 0.26
CA SER A 73 -10.07 4.99 -0.91
C SER A 73 -8.63 4.91 -1.41
N ILE A 74 -7.63 4.83 -0.53
CA ILE A 74 -6.23 4.62 -0.92
C ILE A 74 -6.07 3.29 -1.65
N CYS A 75 -6.65 2.20 -1.12
CA CYS A 75 -6.57 0.88 -1.73
C CYS A 75 -7.20 0.82 -3.13
N GLU A 76 -8.35 1.48 -3.33
CA GLU A 76 -9.01 1.59 -4.64
C GLU A 76 -8.15 2.33 -5.67
N LEU A 77 -7.53 3.44 -5.26
CA LEU A 77 -6.62 4.20 -6.12
C LEU A 77 -5.36 3.39 -6.46
N ALA A 78 -4.73 2.79 -5.45
CA ALA A 78 -3.56 1.95 -5.63
C ALA A 78 -3.83 0.78 -6.60
N PHE A 79 -5.00 0.13 -6.49
CA PHE A 79 -5.42 -0.93 -7.39
C PHE A 79 -5.57 -0.45 -8.84
N THR A 80 -6.22 0.71 -9.04
CA THR A 80 -6.39 1.33 -10.36
C THR A 80 -5.04 1.59 -11.02
N VAL A 81 -4.13 2.23 -10.30
CA VAL A 81 -2.79 2.60 -10.82
C VAL A 81 -1.93 1.37 -11.10
N CYS A 82 -2.02 0.31 -10.29
CA CYS A 82 -1.37 -0.96 -10.59
C CYS A 82 -1.88 -1.57 -11.90
N GLY A 83 -3.19 -1.50 -12.14
CA GLY A 83 -3.81 -1.98 -13.37
C GLY A 83 -3.29 -1.22 -14.59
N GLU A 84 -3.26 0.11 -14.51
CA GLU A 84 -2.73 0.96 -15.57
C GLU A 84 -1.24 0.71 -15.86
N ALA A 85 -0.42 0.60 -14.80
CA ALA A 85 1.00 0.26 -14.92
C ALA A 85 1.23 -1.07 -15.63
N LEU A 86 0.42 -2.09 -15.28
CA LEU A 86 0.50 -3.41 -15.90
C LEU A 86 0.15 -3.37 -17.39
N GLU A 87 -0.88 -2.61 -17.78
CA GLU A 87 -1.25 -2.44 -19.19
C GLU A 87 -0.17 -1.70 -19.98
N GLN A 88 0.46 -0.67 -19.40
CA GLN A 88 1.60 0.01 -20.04
C GLN A 88 2.80 -0.93 -20.25
N MET A 89 3.13 -1.76 -19.25
CA MET A 89 4.22 -2.74 -19.37
C MET A 89 3.93 -3.76 -20.49
N LYS A 90 2.69 -4.25 -20.60
CA LYS A 90 2.29 -5.16 -21.69
C LYS A 90 2.44 -4.50 -23.05
N ALA A 91 2.04 -3.24 -23.19
CA ALA A 91 2.14 -2.50 -24.44
C ALA A 91 3.59 -2.27 -24.91
N GLN A 92 4.54 -2.14 -23.98
CA GLN A 92 5.98 -1.97 -24.29
C GLN A 92 6.70 -3.28 -24.65
N THR A 93 6.08 -4.44 -24.39
CA THR A 93 6.68 -5.77 -24.60
C THR A 93 6.29 -6.38 -25.97
N LEU A 94 5.49 -5.66 -26.76
CA LEU A 94 5.06 -6.01 -28.14
C LEU A 94 5.81 -5.16 -29.17
#